data_AF-A0A2V9INM1-F1
#
_entry.id   AF-A0A2V9INM1-F1
#
_cell.length_a   1.000
_cell.length_b   1.000
_cell.length_c   1.000
_cell.angle_alpha   90.00
_cell.angle_beta   90.00
_cell.angle_gamma   90.00
#
_symmetry.space_group_name_H-M   'P 1'
#
loop_
_entity.id
_entity.type
_entity.pdbx_description
1 polymer ?
#
loop_
_entity_poly.entity_id
_entity_poly.type
_entity_poly.pdbx_seq_one_letter_code
_entity_poly.pdbx_strand_id
1 'polypeptide(L)'
;MFLRALGLIFFSAFYSLFFQIRGLIGPNGILPAGDYLARLSERPGVGATWSAPTLLWLGSGNHALNLLCAVGLVASALLVLNVWPRAALAVCLIAFLSFVTAAQDFSSYQSDGMLLAAGFLCLFFAPPGLRPGLGEGHPPSRASLFLLQWLWFRIYFESGLVKLLSGEPEWRRLTALDHYYENGPLPNWIGWYAQQLPHKFQAAVALFTLAAELGLVWMLFLPRRWRIACFFIVTPFQVGIILTANLAFLNHLVLALGVLLLDDRFLGGVARRVLRLRPGAGDSRFQIKDSRLETGNSKLQTRNSKIEALRSSLVTRHLSLFLSHLSLLLSGVCLSWVFYASTALLLLMLAPVLPLPEAPIEALEPFRIAEQYGLFAVMTRARYEIEFEGSRDGKTWVAYPFRYKPQDPLEAPHFYAPYQPRFDWNLWFAALGNWRENTWVVRSERLLLQNDSSVLSLFAGNPFPGDPPRQVRAVVWQYWFTDLATKRATGLWWRRELRGLYAPTLEREPDGKIVVVEWPEGGPPCP
;
A
#
# COMPACT_ATOMS: atom_id res chain seq x y z
N MET A 1 12.78 0.41 15.64
CA MET A 1 12.60 1.48 14.63
C MET A 1 11.69 1.03 13.50
N PHE A 2 12.07 -0.02 12.75
CA PHE A 2 11.30 -0.55 11.62
C PHE A 2 9.81 -0.81 11.92
N LEU A 3 9.47 -1.53 12.99
CA LEU A 3 8.06 -1.80 13.36
C LEU A 3 7.23 -0.53 13.59
N ARG A 4 7.84 0.54 14.11
CA ARG A 4 7.14 1.82 14.29
C ARG A 4 6.88 2.50 12.95
N ALA A 5 7.85 2.46 12.03
CA ALA A 5 7.65 2.95 10.66
C ALA A 5 6.55 2.17 9.94
N LEU A 6 6.54 0.83 10.09
CA LEU A 6 5.46 -0.02 9.56
C LEU A 6 4.10 0.34 10.17
N GLY A 7 4.04 0.61 11.48
CA GLY A 7 2.84 1.10 12.14
C GLY A 7 2.34 2.43 11.58
N LEU A 8 3.23 3.39 11.29
CA LEU A 8 2.86 4.65 10.64
C LEU A 8 2.32 4.45 9.22
N ILE A 9 2.87 3.49 8.48
CA ILE A 9 2.41 3.13 7.13
C ILE A 9 1.01 2.49 7.17
N PHE A 10 0.78 1.54 8.08
CA PHE A 10 -0.57 1.02 8.32
C PHE A 10 -1.54 2.14 8.71
N PHE A 11 -1.11 3.04 9.60
CA PHE A 11 -1.92 4.16 10.02
C PHE A 11 -2.31 5.04 8.83
N SER A 12 -1.36 5.41 7.94
CA SER A 12 -1.68 6.21 6.76
C SER A 12 -2.64 5.50 5.81
N ALA A 13 -2.50 4.18 5.64
CA ALA A 13 -3.40 3.37 4.80
C ALA A 13 -4.82 3.32 5.36
N PHE A 14 -4.99 3.05 6.66
CA PHE A 14 -6.31 3.05 7.30
C PHE A 14 -6.91 4.45 7.40
N TYR A 15 -6.09 5.47 7.62
CA TYR A 15 -6.54 6.86 7.71
C TYR A 15 -7.13 7.31 6.38
N SER A 16 -6.46 7.07 5.26
CA SER A 16 -7.01 7.41 3.95
C SER A 16 -8.26 6.60 3.62
N LEU A 17 -8.26 5.33 4.00
CA LEU A 17 -9.40 4.45 3.78
C LEU A 17 -10.64 4.87 4.59
N PHE A 18 -10.47 5.35 5.82
CA PHE A 18 -11.57 5.73 6.72
C PHE A 18 -12.54 6.73 6.08
N PHE A 19 -12.03 7.69 5.29
CA PHE A 19 -12.85 8.70 4.61
C PHE A 19 -13.45 8.23 3.29
N GLN A 20 -12.96 7.13 2.71
CA GLN A 20 -13.35 6.69 1.37
C GLN A 20 -14.17 5.40 1.39
N ILE A 21 -14.00 4.54 2.39
CA ILE A 21 -14.49 3.16 2.37
C ILE A 21 -16.00 3.03 2.10
N ARG A 22 -16.81 3.98 2.57
CA ARG A 22 -18.27 3.98 2.36
C ARG A 22 -18.63 4.25 0.90
N GLY A 23 -18.00 5.26 0.29
CA GLY A 23 -18.21 5.57 -1.13
C GLY A 23 -17.64 4.50 -2.05
N LEU A 24 -16.56 3.82 -1.65
CA LEU A 24 -15.94 2.78 -2.46
C LEU A 24 -16.73 1.47 -2.41
N ILE A 25 -16.93 0.90 -1.21
CA ILE A 25 -17.48 -0.45 -1.03
C ILE A 25 -18.60 -0.57 -0.01
N GLY A 26 -19.16 0.55 0.45
CA GLY A 26 -20.36 0.56 1.29
C GLY A 26 -21.59 0.02 0.55
N PRO A 27 -22.70 -0.24 1.27
CA PRO A 27 -23.95 -0.72 0.67
C PRO A 27 -24.47 0.19 -0.47
N ASN A 28 -24.23 1.50 -0.36
CA ASN A 28 -24.57 2.50 -1.38
C ASN A 28 -23.34 3.01 -2.14
N GLY A 29 -22.20 2.33 -1.99
CA GLY A 29 -20.95 2.69 -2.66
C GLY A 29 -20.92 2.26 -4.12
N ILE A 30 -19.81 2.56 -4.80
CA ILE A 30 -19.60 2.26 -6.22
C ILE A 30 -19.55 0.75 -6.46
N LEU A 31 -18.83 0.02 -5.60
CA LEU A 31 -18.63 -1.43 -5.67
C LEU A 31 -18.97 -2.10 -4.33
N PRO A 32 -20.27 -2.23 -3.96
CA PRO A 32 -20.67 -2.74 -2.66
C PRO A 32 -20.03 -4.10 -2.33
N ALA A 33 -19.39 -4.19 -1.17
CA ALA A 33 -18.74 -5.43 -0.72
C ALA A 33 -19.76 -6.57 -0.52
N GLY A 34 -20.97 -6.26 -0.05
CA GLY A 34 -22.04 -7.25 0.13
C GLY A 34 -22.40 -7.96 -1.18
N ASP A 35 -22.62 -7.21 -2.25
CA ASP A 35 -22.98 -7.76 -3.57
C ASP A 35 -21.84 -8.60 -4.15
N TYR A 36 -20.59 -8.21 -3.89
CA TYR A 36 -19.42 -8.99 -4.30
C TYR A 36 -19.34 -10.34 -3.56
N LEU A 37 -19.47 -10.31 -2.23
CA LEU A 37 -19.40 -11.52 -1.40
C LEU A 37 -20.59 -12.47 -1.66
N ALA A 38 -21.79 -11.92 -1.88
CA ALA A 38 -22.96 -12.71 -2.28
C ALA A 38 -22.72 -13.44 -3.61
N ARG A 39 -22.25 -12.73 -4.65
CA ARG A 39 -21.89 -13.33 -5.94
C ARG A 39 -20.78 -14.39 -5.83
N LEU A 40 -19.85 -14.22 -4.89
CA LEU A 40 -18.78 -15.20 -4.68
C LEU A 40 -19.31 -16.47 -3.99
N SER A 41 -20.30 -16.33 -3.09
CA SER A 41 -20.92 -17.48 -2.39
C SER A 41 -21.72 -18.41 -3.32
N GLU A 42 -22.17 -17.89 -4.46
CA GLU A 42 -22.91 -18.66 -5.47
C GLU A 42 -21.98 -19.47 -6.41
N ARG A 43 -20.66 -19.22 -6.40
CA ARG A 43 -19.72 -19.90 -7.28
C ARG A 43 -19.36 -21.31 -6.77
N PRO A 44 -19.47 -22.37 -7.59
CA PRO A 44 -18.97 -23.69 -7.24
C PRO A 44 -17.43 -23.70 -7.24
N GLY A 45 -16.79 -24.23 -6.19
CA GLY A 45 -15.32 -24.32 -6.12
C GLY A 45 -14.76 -24.33 -4.69
N VAL A 46 -13.46 -24.02 -4.58
CA VAL A 46 -12.76 -23.79 -3.29
C VAL A 46 -13.59 -22.80 -2.47
N GLY A 47 -13.81 -23.11 -1.18
CA GLY A 47 -14.80 -22.39 -0.36
C GLY A 47 -14.64 -20.87 -0.47
N ALA A 48 -15.76 -20.16 -0.69
CA ALA A 48 -15.78 -18.71 -0.95
C ALA A 48 -14.98 -17.88 0.07
N THR A 49 -14.89 -18.36 1.31
CA THR A 49 -14.11 -17.74 2.40
C THR A 49 -12.60 -17.82 2.21
N TRP A 50 -12.08 -18.83 1.50
CA TRP A 50 -10.66 -18.93 1.17
C TRP A 50 -10.29 -18.02 0.00
N SER A 51 -11.13 -17.96 -1.03
CA SER A 51 -10.95 -17.04 -2.16
C SER A 51 -11.10 -15.57 -1.75
N ALA A 52 -11.91 -15.30 -0.73
CA ALA A 52 -12.03 -13.98 -0.12
C ALA A 52 -11.85 -14.03 1.41
N PRO A 53 -10.60 -14.02 1.92
CA PRO A 53 -10.33 -14.02 3.35
C PRO A 53 -10.62 -12.64 3.98
N THR A 54 -11.88 -12.40 4.36
CA THR A 54 -12.31 -11.11 4.93
C THR A 54 -13.24 -11.27 6.14
N LEU A 55 -13.15 -10.35 7.10
CA LEU A 55 -14.13 -10.26 8.18
C LEU A 55 -15.52 -9.76 7.71
N LEU A 56 -15.62 -9.22 6.50
CA LEU A 56 -16.86 -8.65 5.96
C LEU A 56 -17.93 -9.70 5.60
N TRP A 57 -17.60 -11.00 5.66
CA TRP A 57 -18.60 -12.08 5.65
C TRP A 57 -19.55 -12.02 6.84
N LEU A 58 -19.09 -11.49 7.99
CA LEU A 58 -19.92 -11.31 9.19
C LEU A 58 -20.86 -10.10 9.06
N GLY A 59 -20.57 -9.18 8.13
CA GLY A 59 -21.34 -7.98 7.88
C GLY A 59 -20.57 -6.96 7.06
N SER A 60 -21.19 -6.45 6.00
CA SER A 60 -20.62 -5.50 5.04
C SER A 60 -21.29 -4.13 5.07
N GLY A 61 -22.06 -3.82 6.12
CA GLY A 61 -22.72 -2.54 6.32
C GLY A 61 -21.76 -1.39 6.69
N ASN A 62 -22.23 -0.14 6.60
CA ASN A 62 -21.44 1.05 6.91
C ASN A 62 -20.76 0.99 8.30
N HIS A 63 -21.47 0.50 9.32
CA HIS A 63 -20.92 0.35 10.67
C HIS A 63 -19.73 -0.63 10.71
N ALA A 64 -19.85 -1.78 10.03
CA ALA A 64 -18.78 -2.77 9.97
C ALA A 64 -17.55 -2.22 9.26
N LEU A 65 -17.74 -1.49 8.15
CA LEU A 65 -16.65 -0.85 7.40
C LEU A 65 -15.93 0.22 8.23
N ASN A 66 -16.67 1.09 8.93
CA ASN A 66 -16.08 2.09 9.82
C ASN A 66 -15.32 1.44 10.97
N LEU A 67 -15.90 0.40 11.57
CA LEU A 67 -15.28 -0.34 12.66
C LEU A 67 -13.98 -1.00 12.20
N LEU A 68 -13.97 -1.62 11.02
CA LEU A 68 -12.79 -2.22 10.42
C LEU A 68 -11.64 -1.20 10.30
N CYS A 69 -11.92 -0.01 9.76
CA CYS A 69 -10.94 1.07 9.65
C CYS A 69 -10.50 1.60 11.03
N ALA A 70 -11.43 1.81 11.96
CA ALA A 70 -11.14 2.32 13.29
C ALA A 70 -10.26 1.35 14.10
N VAL A 71 -10.55 0.04 14.04
CA VAL A 71 -9.74 -1.02 14.66
C VAL A 71 -8.34 -1.03 14.04
N GLY A 72 -8.22 -0.91 12.72
CA GLY A 72 -6.93 -0.78 12.03
C GLY A 72 -6.13 0.45 12.46
N LEU A 73 -6.78 1.62 12.60
CA LEU A 73 -6.17 2.85 13.08
C LEU A 73 -5.65 2.73 14.52
N VAL A 74 -6.47 2.17 15.42
CA VAL A 74 -6.06 1.96 16.81
C VAL A 74 -4.91 0.96 16.89
N ALA A 75 -5.01 -0.18 16.19
CA ALA A 75 -3.96 -1.20 16.19
C ALA A 75 -2.64 -0.67 15.63
N SER A 76 -2.67 0.11 14.55
CA SER A 76 -1.48 0.72 13.98
C SER A 76 -0.85 1.75 14.91
N ALA A 77 -1.64 2.57 15.60
CA ALA A 77 -1.15 3.46 16.65
C ALA A 77 -0.52 2.68 17.82
N LEU A 78 -1.14 1.59 18.27
CA LEU A 78 -0.57 0.72 19.30
C LEU A 78 0.78 0.12 18.87
N LEU A 79 0.91 -0.29 17.60
CA LEU A 79 2.17 -0.76 17.04
C LEU A 79 3.26 0.33 17.06
N VAL A 80 2.92 1.57 16.69
CA VAL A 80 3.83 2.74 16.79
C VAL A 80 4.28 2.97 18.24
N LEU A 81 3.33 2.90 19.18
CA LEU A 81 3.58 3.06 20.61
C LEU A 81 4.23 1.84 21.26
N ASN A 82 4.49 0.77 20.49
CA ASN A 82 5.08 -0.48 20.96
C ASN A 82 4.26 -1.14 22.08
N VAL A 83 2.93 -1.04 21.97
CA VAL A 83 1.96 -1.70 22.84
C VAL A 83 1.48 -2.98 22.14
N TRP A 84 1.83 -4.12 22.73
CA TRP A 84 1.59 -5.47 22.23
C TRP A 84 1.89 -5.66 20.73
N PRO A 85 3.14 -5.43 20.27
CA PRO A 85 3.46 -5.31 18.84
C PRO A 85 2.96 -6.45 17.96
N ARG A 86 3.09 -7.71 18.41
CA ARG A 86 2.60 -8.88 17.66
C ARG A 86 1.08 -8.88 17.49
N ALA A 87 0.32 -8.55 18.55
CA ALA A 87 -1.13 -8.53 18.49
C ALA A 87 -1.63 -7.33 17.68
N ALA A 88 -1.06 -6.15 17.92
CA ALA A 88 -1.35 -4.95 17.14
C ALA A 88 -1.13 -5.20 15.63
N LEU A 89 -0.01 -5.82 15.27
CA LEU A 89 0.30 -6.18 13.89
C LEU A 89 -0.65 -7.23 13.31
N ALA A 90 -1.02 -8.26 14.06
CA ALA A 90 -1.99 -9.26 13.63
C ALA A 90 -3.36 -8.61 13.35
N VAL A 91 -3.80 -7.69 14.20
CA VAL A 91 -5.03 -6.93 13.99
C VAL A 91 -4.92 -6.04 12.75
N CYS A 92 -3.81 -5.32 12.55
CA CYS A 92 -3.58 -4.56 11.32
C CYS A 92 -3.66 -5.44 10.07
N LEU A 93 -3.03 -6.62 10.08
CA LEU A 93 -3.05 -7.54 8.95
C LEU A 93 -4.45 -8.05 8.63
N ILE A 94 -5.18 -8.54 9.63
CA ILE A 94 -6.52 -9.07 9.45
C ILE A 94 -7.45 -7.97 8.93
N ALA A 95 -7.38 -6.77 9.52
CA ALA A 95 -8.21 -5.65 9.12
C ALA A 95 -7.89 -5.16 7.69
N PHE A 96 -6.60 -5.06 7.36
CA PHE A 96 -6.16 -4.60 6.04
C PHE A 96 -6.45 -5.63 4.96
N LEU A 97 -6.19 -6.92 5.21
CA LEU A 97 -6.54 -8.01 4.30
C LEU A 97 -8.04 -8.04 4.04
N SER A 98 -8.85 -7.88 5.09
CA SER A 98 -10.31 -7.85 4.97
C SER A 98 -10.81 -6.78 4.00
N PHE A 99 -10.18 -5.60 4.03
CA PHE A 99 -10.46 -4.55 3.06
C PHE A 99 -9.91 -4.89 1.67
N VAL A 100 -8.62 -5.23 1.55
CA VAL A 100 -7.95 -5.49 0.26
C VAL A 100 -8.69 -6.56 -0.54
N THR A 101 -9.19 -7.60 0.13
CA THR A 101 -9.98 -8.66 -0.48
C THR A 101 -11.35 -8.19 -1.00
N ALA A 102 -12.04 -7.30 -0.29
CA ALA A 102 -13.40 -6.87 -0.63
C ALA A 102 -13.44 -5.65 -1.57
N ALA A 103 -12.32 -4.94 -1.70
CA ALA A 103 -12.23 -3.65 -2.38
C ALA A 103 -12.23 -3.72 -3.92
N GLN A 104 -12.15 -4.93 -4.51
CA GLN A 104 -12.23 -5.15 -5.96
C GLN A 104 -11.22 -4.24 -6.70
N ASP A 105 -11.68 -3.39 -7.62
CA ASP A 105 -10.82 -2.49 -8.40
C ASP A 105 -10.05 -1.51 -7.51
N PHE A 106 -10.56 -1.16 -6.33
CA PHE A 106 -9.95 -0.21 -5.39
C PHE A 106 -8.85 -0.81 -4.50
N SER A 107 -8.36 -2.02 -4.80
CA SER A 107 -7.22 -2.64 -4.11
C SER A 107 -6.23 -3.34 -5.04
N SER A 108 -6.30 -3.14 -6.36
CA SER A 108 -5.40 -3.76 -7.36
C SER A 108 -3.94 -3.23 -7.31
N TYR A 109 -3.57 -2.47 -6.28
CA TYR A 109 -2.25 -1.85 -6.16
C TYR A 109 -1.20 -2.82 -5.62
N GLN A 110 0.02 -2.74 -6.16
CA GLN A 110 1.17 -3.51 -5.64
C GLN A 110 1.54 -3.12 -4.21
N SER A 111 1.30 -1.85 -3.82
CA SER A 111 1.56 -1.37 -2.46
C SER A 111 0.78 -2.15 -1.40
N ASP A 112 -0.45 -2.56 -1.70
CA ASP A 112 -1.30 -3.30 -0.77
C ASP A 112 -0.70 -4.69 -0.46
N GLY A 113 -0.30 -5.43 -1.50
CA GLY A 113 0.39 -6.72 -1.35
C GLY A 113 1.75 -6.58 -0.66
N MET A 114 2.53 -5.53 -0.97
CA MET A 114 3.79 -5.26 -0.26
C MET A 114 3.59 -5.05 1.24
N LEU A 115 2.56 -4.31 1.64
CA LEU A 115 2.25 -4.05 3.04
C LEU A 115 1.77 -5.31 3.77
N LEU A 116 0.95 -6.14 3.12
CA LEU A 116 0.52 -7.44 3.64
C LEU A 116 1.70 -8.39 3.81
N ALA A 117 2.58 -8.51 2.80
CA ALA A 117 3.80 -9.32 2.87
C ALA A 117 4.72 -8.86 4.02
N ALA A 118 5.04 -7.56 4.08
CA ALA A 118 5.88 -7.00 5.14
C ALA A 118 5.27 -7.21 6.53
N GLY A 119 3.95 -6.97 6.66
CA GLY A 119 3.24 -7.17 7.91
C GLY A 119 3.24 -8.64 8.34
N PHE A 120 2.96 -9.58 7.43
CA PHE A 120 2.93 -11.01 7.73
C PHE A 120 4.29 -11.50 8.23
N LEU A 121 5.36 -11.15 7.50
CA LEU A 121 6.73 -11.46 7.92
C LEU A 121 7.05 -10.86 9.29
N CYS A 122 6.50 -9.68 9.59
CA CYS A 122 6.71 -9.03 10.88
C CYS A 122 6.06 -9.73 12.07
N LEU A 123 5.11 -10.66 11.88
CA LEU A 123 4.57 -11.49 12.97
C LEU A 123 5.68 -12.32 13.64
N PHE A 124 6.67 -12.73 12.84
CA PHE A 124 7.83 -13.50 13.27
C PHE A 124 9.06 -12.62 13.58
N PHE A 125 8.98 -11.33 13.25
CA PHE A 125 10.01 -10.33 13.54
C PHE A 125 9.77 -9.63 14.87
N ALA A 126 8.51 -9.30 15.16
CA ALA A 126 8.15 -8.47 16.29
C ALA A 126 8.42 -9.18 17.63
N PRO A 127 8.83 -8.46 18.68
CA PRO A 127 8.97 -9.04 20.01
C PRO A 127 7.60 -9.37 20.64
N PRO A 128 7.49 -10.46 21.42
CA PRO A 128 6.27 -10.80 22.14
C PRO A 128 6.05 -9.91 23.38
N GLY A 129 4.84 -9.94 23.93
CA GLY A 129 4.48 -9.25 25.18
C GLY A 129 3.89 -7.84 24.99
N LEU A 130 3.33 -7.31 26.07
CA LEU A 130 2.55 -6.06 26.07
C LEU A 130 3.41 -4.79 25.90
N ARG A 131 4.59 -4.72 26.50
CA ARG A 131 5.53 -3.59 26.34
C ARG A 131 6.98 -4.11 26.34
N PRO A 132 7.45 -4.64 25.20
CA PRO A 132 8.74 -5.33 25.13
C PRO A 132 9.97 -4.39 25.15
N GLY A 133 9.80 -3.10 25.44
CA GLY A 133 10.88 -2.11 25.38
C GLY A 133 11.51 -2.06 23.98
N LEU A 134 12.83 -2.06 23.90
CA LEU A 134 13.56 -2.11 22.62
C LEU A 134 13.68 -3.53 22.03
N GLY A 135 13.14 -4.54 22.70
CA GLY A 135 13.18 -5.94 22.23
C GLY A 135 14.52 -6.65 22.46
N GLU A 136 15.40 -6.13 23.32
CA GLU A 136 16.74 -6.71 23.58
C GLU A 136 16.69 -8.18 24.02
N GLY A 137 15.68 -8.56 24.81
CA GLY A 137 15.49 -9.94 25.27
C GLY A 137 14.89 -10.91 24.24
N HIS A 138 14.45 -10.40 23.07
CA HIS A 138 13.77 -11.19 22.05
C HIS A 138 14.24 -10.79 20.65
N PRO A 139 15.45 -11.24 20.23
CA PRO A 139 15.95 -10.93 18.90
C PRO A 139 15.00 -11.48 17.81
N PRO A 140 14.87 -10.78 16.67
CA PRO A 140 13.99 -11.21 15.59
C PRO A 140 14.42 -12.54 15.00
N SER A 141 13.48 -13.30 14.45
CA SER A 141 13.79 -14.50 13.67
C SER A 141 14.70 -14.13 12.49
N ARG A 142 15.84 -14.84 12.37
CA ARG A 142 16.79 -14.63 11.26
C ARG A 142 16.14 -14.88 9.90
N ALA A 143 15.26 -15.87 9.81
CA ALA A 143 14.52 -16.17 8.58
C ALA A 143 13.54 -15.04 8.23
N SER A 144 12.82 -14.50 9.22
CA SER A 144 11.92 -13.35 9.00
C SER A 144 12.70 -12.09 8.59
N LEU A 145 13.81 -11.77 9.27
CA LEU A 145 14.68 -10.66 8.88
C LEU A 145 15.20 -10.82 7.45
N PHE A 146 15.67 -12.02 7.10
CA PHE A 146 16.11 -12.32 5.74
C PHE A 146 14.97 -12.15 4.74
N LEU A 147 13.76 -12.61 5.05
CA LEU A 147 12.61 -12.48 4.14
C LEU A 147 12.12 -11.05 3.97
N LEU A 148 12.26 -10.20 4.99
CA LEU A 148 12.00 -8.76 4.86
C LEU A 148 13.05 -8.09 3.97
N GLN A 149 14.31 -8.50 4.08
CA GLN A 149 15.39 -8.06 3.19
C GLN A 149 15.21 -8.61 1.76
N TRP A 150 14.74 -9.84 1.63
CA TRP A 150 14.38 -10.48 0.36
C TRP A 150 13.23 -9.75 -0.32
N LEU A 151 12.19 -9.38 0.44
CA LEU A 151 11.10 -8.55 -0.04
C LEU A 151 11.63 -7.21 -0.58
N TRP A 152 12.49 -6.51 0.20
CA TRP A 152 13.15 -5.29 -0.25
C TRP A 152 13.92 -5.47 -1.57
N PHE A 153 14.71 -6.54 -1.67
CA PHE A 153 15.45 -6.87 -2.87
C PHE A 153 14.53 -7.12 -4.06
N ARG A 154 13.51 -7.97 -3.90
CA ARG A 154 12.56 -8.33 -4.95
C ARG A 154 11.83 -7.10 -5.49
N ILE A 155 11.41 -6.18 -4.62
CA ILE A 155 10.73 -4.95 -5.05
C ILE A 155 11.59 -4.16 -6.06
N TYR A 156 12.87 -3.95 -5.76
CA TYR A 156 13.77 -3.27 -6.69
C TYR A 156 14.11 -4.13 -7.90
N PHE A 157 14.54 -5.37 -7.66
CA PHE A 157 15.08 -6.23 -8.70
C PHE A 157 14.03 -6.62 -9.74
N GLU A 158 12.83 -7.00 -9.31
CA GLU A 158 11.73 -7.31 -10.23
C GLU A 158 11.27 -6.05 -10.97
N SER A 159 11.24 -4.89 -10.30
CA SER A 159 10.92 -3.62 -10.95
C SER A 159 11.94 -3.26 -12.04
N GLY A 160 13.23 -3.53 -11.85
CA GLY A 160 14.24 -3.35 -12.91
C GLY A 160 14.12 -4.39 -14.01
N LEU A 161 13.82 -5.64 -13.64
CA LEU A 161 13.72 -6.75 -14.57
C LEU A 161 12.57 -6.54 -15.56
N VAL A 162 11.38 -6.14 -15.09
CA VAL A 162 10.24 -5.89 -15.96
C VAL A 162 10.48 -4.74 -16.93
N LYS A 163 11.33 -3.75 -16.61
CA LYS A 163 11.70 -2.66 -17.52
C LYS A 163 12.51 -3.16 -18.71
N LEU A 164 13.26 -4.25 -18.54
CA LEU A 164 13.98 -4.91 -19.63
C LEU A 164 13.09 -5.90 -20.38
N LEU A 165 12.30 -6.68 -19.65
CA LEU A 165 11.45 -7.74 -20.19
C LEU A 165 10.20 -7.21 -20.92
N SER A 166 9.69 -6.03 -20.55
CA SER A 166 8.53 -5.42 -21.23
C SER A 166 8.80 -5.11 -22.70
N GLY A 167 10.07 -4.97 -23.09
CA GLY A 167 10.45 -4.61 -24.46
C GLY A 167 10.22 -3.13 -24.79
N GLU A 168 9.84 -2.31 -23.82
CA GLU A 168 9.57 -0.88 -24.03
C GLU A 168 10.83 -0.15 -24.55
N PRO A 169 10.73 0.56 -25.69
CA PRO A 169 11.85 1.29 -26.26
C PRO A 169 12.33 2.44 -25.37
N GLU A 170 11.47 3.02 -24.55
CA GLU A 170 11.73 4.18 -23.69
C GLU A 170 12.84 3.89 -22.66
N TRP A 171 12.87 2.69 -22.09
CA TRP A 171 13.94 2.28 -21.16
C TRP A 171 15.27 2.08 -21.87
N ARG A 172 15.26 1.53 -23.09
CA ARG A 172 16.48 1.30 -23.89
C ARG A 172 17.06 2.58 -24.46
N ARG A 173 16.19 3.55 -24.80
CA ARG A 173 16.57 4.88 -25.33
C ARG A 173 16.77 5.93 -24.24
N LEU A 174 16.57 5.57 -22.97
CA LEU A 174 16.67 6.45 -21.81
C LEU A 174 15.72 7.67 -21.87
N THR A 175 14.57 7.50 -22.52
CA THR A 175 13.49 8.51 -22.62
C THR A 175 12.34 8.23 -21.64
N ALA A 176 12.43 7.16 -20.84
CA ALA A 176 11.38 6.76 -19.89
C ALA A 176 10.98 7.89 -18.91
N LEU A 177 11.92 8.75 -18.52
CA LEU A 177 11.65 9.85 -17.61
C LEU A 177 11.30 11.18 -18.28
N ASP A 178 11.24 11.23 -19.62
CA ASP A 178 10.97 12.47 -20.35
C ASP A 178 9.54 12.98 -20.13
N HIS A 179 8.57 12.09 -19.85
CA HIS A 179 7.18 12.46 -19.55
C HIS A 179 6.66 11.84 -18.25
N TYR A 180 7.55 11.25 -17.46
CA TYR A 180 7.19 10.49 -16.26
C TYR A 180 6.44 11.35 -15.22
N TYR A 181 6.92 12.56 -14.97
CA TYR A 181 6.42 13.38 -13.87
C TYR A 181 5.00 13.91 -14.12
N GLU A 182 4.66 14.22 -15.37
CA GLU A 182 3.32 14.65 -15.74
C GLU A 182 2.36 13.47 -15.89
N ASN A 183 2.83 12.31 -16.38
CA ASN A 183 1.96 11.17 -16.68
C ASN A 183 1.72 10.24 -15.48
N GLY A 184 2.46 10.39 -14.37
CA GLY A 184 2.26 9.58 -13.16
C GLY A 184 0.87 9.74 -12.52
N PRO A 185 0.42 8.82 -11.65
CA PRO A 185 -0.98 8.79 -11.19
C PRO A 185 -1.47 10.10 -10.58
N LEU A 186 -0.72 10.60 -9.60
CA LEU A 186 -0.96 11.88 -8.95
C LEU A 186 0.34 12.70 -8.96
N PRO A 187 0.48 13.61 -9.93
CA PRO A 187 1.63 14.48 -10.05
C PRO A 187 1.68 15.44 -8.86
N ASN A 188 2.86 15.97 -8.57
CA ASN A 188 3.05 17.00 -7.57
C ASN A 188 3.82 18.20 -8.17
N TRP A 189 3.80 19.32 -7.48
CA TRP A 189 4.42 20.56 -7.94
C TRP A 189 5.95 20.47 -8.04
N ILE A 190 6.62 19.57 -7.30
CA ILE A 190 8.07 19.34 -7.43
C ILE A 190 8.35 18.58 -8.73
N GLY A 191 7.52 17.58 -9.05
CA GLY A 191 7.54 16.84 -10.32
C GLY A 191 7.37 17.77 -11.52
N TRP A 192 6.54 18.82 -11.40
CA TRP A 192 6.45 19.87 -12.42
C TRP A 192 7.80 20.56 -12.67
N TYR A 193 8.57 20.89 -11.63
CA TYR A 193 9.91 21.46 -11.79
C TYR A 193 10.92 20.44 -12.32
N ALA A 194 10.83 19.18 -11.88
CA ALA A 194 11.68 18.10 -12.37
C ALA A 194 11.47 17.85 -13.88
N GLN A 195 10.24 17.97 -14.37
CA GLN A 195 9.89 17.88 -15.79
C GLN A 195 10.63 18.92 -16.65
N GLN A 196 10.92 20.10 -16.10
CA GLN A 196 11.59 21.18 -16.84
C GLN A 196 13.09 20.92 -17.05
N LEU A 197 13.66 19.92 -16.37
CA LEU A 197 15.08 19.59 -16.51
C LEU A 197 15.35 18.95 -17.88
N PRO A 198 16.50 19.25 -18.50
CA PRO A 198 16.81 18.80 -19.85
C PRO A 198 16.89 17.27 -19.93
N HIS A 199 16.64 16.71 -21.12
CA HIS A 199 16.70 15.27 -21.37
C HIS A 199 17.97 14.59 -20.83
N LYS A 200 19.14 15.24 -20.86
CA LYS A 200 20.38 14.68 -20.27
C LYS A 200 20.24 14.32 -18.80
N PHE A 201 19.50 15.12 -18.03
CA PHE A 201 19.20 14.82 -16.64
C PHE A 201 18.26 13.61 -16.54
N GLN A 202 17.18 13.60 -17.33
CA GLN A 202 16.21 12.50 -17.34
C GLN A 202 16.86 11.17 -17.72
N ALA A 203 17.69 11.17 -18.76
CA ALA A 203 18.44 10.00 -19.20
C ALA A 203 19.42 9.50 -18.11
N ALA A 204 20.09 10.42 -17.40
CA ALA A 204 20.97 10.05 -16.29
C ALA A 204 20.21 9.41 -15.13
N VAL A 205 19.04 9.96 -14.77
CA VAL A 205 18.17 9.38 -13.74
C VAL A 205 17.63 8.02 -14.20
N ALA A 206 17.19 7.87 -15.45
CA ALA A 206 16.71 6.60 -16.00
C ALA A 206 17.79 5.51 -15.98
N LEU A 207 19.02 5.87 -16.38
CA LEU A 207 20.17 4.96 -16.30
C LEU A 207 20.48 4.59 -14.85
N PHE A 208 20.45 5.56 -13.93
CA PHE A 208 20.66 5.30 -12.51
C PHE A 208 19.57 4.40 -11.93
N THR A 209 18.30 4.58 -12.31
CA THR A 209 17.19 3.71 -11.94
C THR A 209 17.50 2.26 -12.31
N LEU A 210 17.88 2.01 -13.57
CA LEU A 210 18.24 0.66 -14.04
C LEU A 210 19.46 0.10 -13.29
N ALA A 211 20.50 0.91 -13.09
CA ALA A 211 21.69 0.48 -12.36
C ALA A 211 21.40 0.17 -10.88
N ALA A 212 20.53 0.95 -10.25
CA ALA A 212 20.12 0.75 -8.86
C ALA A 212 19.28 -0.51 -8.71
N GLU A 213 18.24 -0.64 -9.53
CA GLU A 213 17.27 -1.74 -9.49
C GLU A 213 17.88 -3.09 -9.89
N LEU A 214 18.75 -3.14 -10.88
CA LEU A 214 19.32 -4.40 -11.38
C LEU A 214 20.68 -4.73 -10.78
N GLY A 215 21.47 -3.72 -10.39
CA GLY A 215 22.86 -3.87 -9.98
C GLY A 215 23.07 -3.61 -8.49
N LEU A 216 22.82 -2.38 -8.03
CA LEU A 216 23.18 -1.96 -6.67
C LEU A 216 22.45 -2.75 -5.58
N VAL A 217 21.24 -3.23 -5.84
CA VAL A 217 20.48 -4.01 -4.85
C VAL A 217 21.13 -5.36 -4.48
N TRP A 218 21.99 -5.92 -5.35
CA TRP A 218 22.77 -7.13 -5.03
C TRP A 218 23.78 -6.93 -3.90
N MET A 219 24.13 -5.67 -3.60
CA MET A 219 24.95 -5.32 -2.43
C MET A 219 24.30 -5.77 -1.12
N LEU A 220 22.99 -6.09 -1.11
CA LEU A 220 22.32 -6.73 0.01
C LEU A 220 23.03 -8.03 0.46
N PHE A 221 23.48 -8.85 -0.49
CA PHE A 221 24.09 -10.16 -0.21
C PHE A 221 25.60 -10.07 0.08
N LEU A 222 26.18 -8.87 -0.03
CA LEU A 222 27.60 -8.62 0.24
C LEU A 222 27.87 -8.34 1.73
N PRO A 223 29.15 -8.38 2.17
CA PRO A 223 29.53 -8.07 3.54
C PRO A 223 29.03 -6.70 4.03
N ARG A 224 28.89 -6.56 5.35
CA ARG A 224 28.31 -5.41 6.07
C ARG A 224 28.56 -4.03 5.46
N ARG A 225 29.80 -3.70 5.09
CA ARG A 225 30.17 -2.38 4.53
C ARG A 225 29.37 -2.03 3.25
N TRP A 226 29.11 -3.03 2.41
CA TRP A 226 28.42 -2.85 1.14
C TRP A 226 26.92 -2.70 1.33
N ARG A 227 26.32 -3.42 2.28
CA ARG A 227 24.92 -3.20 2.69
C ARG A 227 24.69 -1.78 3.22
N ILE A 228 25.61 -1.27 4.04
CA ILE A 228 25.54 0.10 4.55
C ILE A 228 25.69 1.11 3.40
N ALA A 229 26.64 0.90 2.49
CA ALA A 229 26.79 1.76 1.31
C ALA A 229 25.51 1.75 0.45
N CYS A 230 24.93 0.57 0.20
CA CYS A 230 23.67 0.41 -0.54
C CYS A 230 22.54 1.23 0.10
N PHE A 231 22.38 1.16 1.42
CA PHE A 231 21.42 1.99 2.15
C PHE A 231 21.62 3.49 1.88
N PHE A 232 22.86 3.99 1.96
CA PHE A 232 23.16 5.42 1.76
C PHE A 232 23.09 5.88 0.30
N ILE A 233 23.15 4.97 -0.67
CA ILE A 233 23.00 5.30 -2.10
C ILE A 233 21.51 5.28 -2.49
N VAL A 234 20.80 4.22 -2.12
CA VAL A 234 19.41 4.00 -2.53
C VAL A 234 18.42 4.86 -1.74
N THR A 235 18.73 5.20 -0.47
CA THR A 235 17.83 6.04 0.35
C THR A 235 17.62 7.44 -0.22
N PRO A 236 18.66 8.23 -0.56
CA PRO A 236 18.47 9.55 -1.19
C PRO A 236 17.74 9.47 -2.53
N PHE A 237 18.01 8.44 -3.33
CA PHE A 237 17.31 8.20 -4.58
C PHE A 237 15.80 8.00 -4.36
N GLN A 238 15.45 7.15 -3.40
CA GLN A 238 14.07 6.89 -3.02
C GLN A 238 13.36 8.13 -2.44
N VAL A 239 14.08 8.97 -1.68
CA VAL A 239 13.58 10.28 -1.23
C VAL A 239 13.33 11.20 -2.42
N GLY A 240 14.21 11.21 -3.43
CA GLY A 240 13.98 11.93 -4.68
C GLY A 240 12.68 11.53 -5.37
N ILE A 241 12.41 10.22 -5.48
CA ILE A 241 11.16 9.70 -6.05
C ILE A 241 9.94 10.18 -5.25
N ILE A 242 10.00 10.10 -3.92
CA ILE A 242 8.92 10.59 -3.04
C ILE A 242 8.66 12.08 -3.27
N LEU A 243 9.72 12.88 -3.40
CA LEU A 243 9.59 14.31 -3.62
C LEU A 243 8.95 14.62 -4.97
N THR A 244 9.23 13.85 -6.02
CA THR A 244 8.77 14.15 -7.38
C THR A 244 7.49 13.43 -7.81
N ALA A 245 7.00 12.47 -7.04
CA ALA A 245 5.79 11.72 -7.37
C ALA A 245 4.98 11.34 -6.13
N ASN A 246 3.64 11.36 -6.22
CA ASN A 246 2.80 10.72 -5.21
C ASN A 246 2.65 9.24 -5.58
N LEU A 247 3.24 8.35 -4.77
CA LEU A 247 3.19 6.89 -4.90
C LEU A 247 2.57 6.23 -3.64
N ALA A 248 1.59 6.93 -3.04
CA ALA A 248 0.92 6.54 -1.80
C ALA A 248 1.96 6.19 -0.71
N PHE A 249 1.78 5.09 0.01
CA PHE A 249 2.72 4.64 1.03
C PHE A 249 3.81 3.70 0.49
N LEU A 250 3.84 3.39 -0.83
CA LEU A 250 4.76 2.43 -1.43
C LEU A 250 6.22 2.79 -1.15
N ASN A 251 6.64 3.99 -1.55
CA ASN A 251 8.04 4.38 -1.42
C ASN A 251 8.47 4.54 0.05
N HIS A 252 7.53 4.90 0.93
CA HIS A 252 7.72 4.95 2.37
C HIS A 252 7.98 3.56 2.96
N LEU A 253 7.27 2.53 2.48
CA LEU A 253 7.52 1.15 2.87
C LEU A 253 8.89 0.66 2.40
N VAL A 254 9.29 0.98 1.17
CA VAL A 254 10.62 0.64 0.65
C VAL A 254 11.73 1.32 1.46
N LEU A 255 11.57 2.58 1.85
CA LEU A 255 12.50 3.27 2.77
C LEU A 255 12.55 2.59 4.14
N ALA A 256 11.39 2.25 4.71
CA ALA A 256 11.30 1.56 5.99
C ALA A 256 12.00 0.20 5.95
N LEU A 257 11.78 -0.59 4.90
CA LEU A 257 12.47 -1.86 4.66
C LEU A 257 13.99 -1.64 4.49
N GLY A 258 14.40 -0.56 3.83
CA GLY A 258 15.80 -0.18 3.64
C GLY A 258 16.59 -0.06 4.97
N VAL A 259 15.93 0.36 6.05
CA VAL A 259 16.54 0.40 7.39
C VAL A 259 17.12 -0.97 7.81
N LEU A 260 16.53 -2.07 7.36
CA LEU A 260 16.98 -3.43 7.69
C LEU A 260 18.32 -3.80 7.03
N LEU A 261 18.84 -2.98 6.12
CA LEU A 261 20.21 -3.13 5.61
C LEU A 261 21.25 -2.73 6.67
N LEU A 262 20.89 -1.83 7.59
CA LEU A 262 21.73 -1.41 8.71
C LEU A 262 21.69 -2.43 9.85
N ASP A 263 22.82 -2.63 10.53
CA ASP A 263 22.92 -3.52 11.68
C ASP A 263 22.86 -2.75 13.02
N ASP A 264 22.47 -3.44 14.09
CA ASP A 264 22.35 -2.84 15.42
C ASP A 264 23.67 -2.25 15.93
N ARG A 265 24.81 -2.80 15.49
CA ARG A 265 26.13 -2.25 15.79
C ARG A 265 26.33 -0.86 15.20
N PHE A 266 25.90 -0.65 13.94
CA PHE A 266 25.98 0.65 13.28
C PHE A 266 25.01 1.63 13.95
N LEU A 267 23.75 1.23 14.12
CA LEU A 267 22.70 2.06 14.72
C LEU A 267 23.05 2.45 16.17
N GLY A 268 23.52 1.50 16.99
CA GLY A 268 23.97 1.78 18.35
C GLY A 268 25.20 2.70 18.39
N GLY A 269 26.09 2.61 17.41
CA GLY A 269 27.22 3.55 17.26
C GLY A 269 26.75 4.99 16.97
N VAL A 270 25.79 5.15 16.05
CA VAL A 270 25.19 6.45 15.73
C VAL A 270 24.42 7.00 16.94
N ALA A 271 23.57 6.20 17.57
CA ALA A 271 22.80 6.60 18.74
C ALA A 271 23.71 7.08 19.88
N ARG A 272 24.81 6.38 20.17
CA ARG A 272 25.80 6.81 21.17
C ARG A 272 26.47 8.13 20.81
N ARG A 273 26.78 8.39 19.53
CA ARG A 273 27.33 9.68 19.09
C ARG A 273 26.31 10.81 19.23
N VAL A 274 25.06 10.59 18.82
CA VAL A 274 23.98 11.58 18.94
C VAL A 274 23.65 11.88 20.40
N LEU A 275 23.62 10.87 21.26
CA LEU A 275 23.41 11.04 22.71
C LEU A 275 24.57 11.75 23.39
N ARG A 276 25.83 11.55 22.94
CA ARG A 276 26.99 12.33 23.41
C ARG A 276 26.96 13.80 22.98
N LEU A 277 26.24 14.13 21.91
CA LEU A 277 26.01 15.52 21.48
C LEU A 277 24.88 16.21 22.26
N ARG A 278 24.16 15.50 23.14
CA ARG A 278 23.27 16.11 24.13
C ARG A 278 24.03 16.33 25.44
N PRO A 279 24.39 17.56 25.81
CA PRO A 279 24.96 17.83 27.13
C PRO A 279 23.86 17.59 28.19
N GLY A 280 24.08 16.64 29.11
CA GLY A 280 23.27 16.51 30.34
C GLY A 280 22.72 15.13 30.74
N ALA A 281 22.90 14.06 29.97
CA ALA A 281 22.45 12.72 30.39
C ALA A 281 23.55 12.00 31.19
N GLY A 282 23.60 12.27 32.49
CA GLY A 282 24.55 11.69 33.44
C GLY A 282 24.41 10.17 33.62
N ASP A 283 25.57 9.53 33.78
CA ASP A 283 25.75 8.14 34.19
C ASP A 283 24.90 7.80 35.43
N SER A 284 23.88 6.97 35.24
CA SER A 284 23.18 6.32 36.35
C SER A 284 23.53 4.83 36.34
N ARG A 285 24.62 4.49 37.03
CA ARG A 285 24.99 3.10 37.35
C ARG A 285 23.87 2.45 38.16
N PHE A 286 23.28 1.38 37.63
CA PHE A 286 22.38 0.51 38.38
C PHE A 286 23.23 -0.33 39.35
N GLN A 287 23.19 0.03 40.64
CA GLN A 287 23.78 -0.76 41.72
C GLN A 287 22.87 -1.95 42.02
N ILE A 288 23.43 -3.16 41.95
CA ILE A 288 22.83 -4.40 42.44
C ILE A 288 22.96 -4.40 43.96
N LYS A 289 21.82 -4.49 44.66
CA LYS A 289 21.79 -4.65 46.12
C LYS A 289 21.65 -6.14 46.43
N ASP A 290 22.72 -6.72 46.95
CA ASP A 290 22.71 -7.98 47.67
C ASP A 290 22.08 -7.79 49.06
N SER A 291 21.20 -8.70 49.45
CA SER A 291 20.85 -8.91 50.86
C SER A 291 20.44 -10.36 51.08
N ARG A 292 21.29 -11.10 51.79
CA ARG A 292 21.00 -12.38 52.45
C ARG A 292 20.49 -12.14 53.88
N LEU A 293 19.76 -13.16 54.37
CA LEU A 293 19.71 -13.75 55.73
C LEU A 293 18.24 -13.97 56.12
N GLU A 294 17.72 -15.21 56.06
CA GLU A 294 17.75 -16.26 57.12
C GLU A 294 16.45 -16.16 57.97
N THR A 295 15.74 -17.18 58.47
CA THR A 295 15.77 -18.67 58.51
C THR A 295 14.40 -19.08 59.09
N GLY A 296 13.98 -20.35 58.95
CA GLY A 296 13.18 -20.99 60.01
C GLY A 296 11.81 -21.59 59.67
N ASN A 297 11.84 -22.91 59.45
CA ASN A 297 10.90 -23.92 59.95
C ASN A 297 9.43 -24.01 59.44
N SER A 298 9.18 -25.01 58.59
CA SER A 298 8.00 -25.90 58.68
C SER A 298 8.20 -27.10 57.74
N LYS A 299 8.87 -28.13 58.26
CA LYS A 299 8.97 -29.47 57.67
C LYS A 299 7.80 -30.28 58.23
N LEU A 300 6.72 -30.45 57.46
CA LEU A 300 5.81 -31.63 57.45
C LEU A 300 4.51 -31.41 56.65
N GLN A 301 4.29 -30.20 56.11
CA GLN A 301 3.18 -29.91 55.18
C GLN A 301 3.63 -29.80 53.70
N THR A 302 4.91 -30.09 53.44
CA THR A 302 5.67 -29.67 52.25
C THR A 302 6.00 -30.79 51.27
N ARG A 303 5.28 -31.92 51.31
CA ARG A 303 5.55 -33.08 50.42
C ARG A 303 4.46 -33.29 49.38
N ASN A 304 3.18 -33.07 49.70
CA ASN A 304 2.08 -33.19 48.74
C ASN A 304 1.92 -31.91 47.88
N SER A 305 2.07 -30.71 48.46
CA SER A 305 2.05 -29.44 47.73
C SER A 305 3.26 -29.23 46.81
N LYS A 306 4.43 -29.79 47.17
CA LYS A 306 5.60 -29.81 46.28
C LYS A 306 5.41 -30.75 45.10
N ILE A 307 4.76 -31.91 45.26
CA ILE A 307 4.53 -32.86 44.16
C ILE A 307 3.46 -32.33 43.20
N GLU A 308 2.41 -31.65 43.69
CA GLU A 308 1.44 -30.95 42.83
C GLU A 308 2.03 -29.70 42.17
N ALA A 309 2.85 -28.90 42.86
CA ALA A 309 3.58 -27.77 42.25
C ALA A 309 4.66 -28.23 41.26
N LEU A 310 5.33 -29.36 41.51
CA LEU A 310 6.26 -29.99 40.56
C LEU A 310 5.52 -30.62 39.38
N ARG A 311 4.36 -31.26 39.57
CA ARG A 311 3.54 -31.78 38.48
C ARG A 311 2.91 -30.67 37.66
N SER A 312 2.37 -29.63 38.28
CA SER A 312 1.84 -28.46 37.56
C SER A 312 2.97 -27.70 36.86
N SER A 313 4.17 -27.60 37.46
CA SER A 313 5.39 -27.05 36.84
C SER A 313 5.94 -27.92 35.71
N LEU A 314 5.93 -29.26 35.83
CA LEU A 314 6.37 -30.17 34.79
C LEU A 314 5.38 -30.20 33.63
N VAL A 315 4.07 -30.25 33.90
CA VAL A 315 3.03 -30.20 32.87
C VAL A 315 3.03 -28.84 32.17
N THR A 316 3.12 -27.71 32.90
CA THR A 316 3.29 -26.39 32.27
C THR A 316 4.61 -26.27 31.51
N ARG A 317 5.70 -26.87 31.99
CA ARG A 317 6.99 -26.87 31.28
C ARG A 317 6.94 -27.73 30.02
N HIS A 318 6.39 -28.94 30.07
CA HIS A 318 6.18 -29.80 28.91
C HIS A 318 5.23 -29.17 27.90
N LEU A 319 4.13 -28.57 28.36
CA LEU A 319 3.20 -27.84 27.50
C LEU A 319 3.86 -26.60 26.89
N SER A 320 4.63 -25.83 27.67
CA SER A 320 5.35 -24.65 27.15
C SER A 320 6.42 -25.03 26.13
N LEU A 321 7.15 -26.14 26.34
CA LEU A 321 8.12 -26.68 25.40
C LEU A 321 7.42 -27.19 24.14
N PHE A 322 6.33 -27.96 24.29
CA PHE A 322 5.52 -28.45 23.18
C PHE A 322 4.98 -27.28 22.33
N LEU A 323 4.38 -26.27 22.96
CA LEU A 323 3.90 -25.05 22.29
C LEU A 323 5.05 -24.28 21.60
N SER A 324 6.23 -24.25 22.21
CA SER A 324 7.41 -23.62 21.61
C SER A 324 7.90 -24.38 20.37
N HIS A 325 7.95 -25.71 20.43
CA HIS A 325 8.31 -26.55 19.28
C HIS A 325 7.28 -26.46 18.16
N LEU A 326 5.98 -26.48 18.51
CA LEU A 326 4.89 -26.29 17.56
C LEU A 326 4.95 -24.91 16.90
N SER A 327 5.17 -23.85 17.70
CA SER A 327 5.34 -22.49 17.20
C SER A 327 6.54 -22.37 16.27
N LEU A 328 7.66 -23.02 16.59
CA LEU A 328 8.85 -23.04 15.73
C LEU A 328 8.58 -23.78 14.41
N LEU A 329 7.93 -24.95 14.47
CA LEU A 329 7.56 -25.74 13.29
C LEU A 329 6.61 -24.95 12.38
N LEU A 330 5.55 -24.38 12.95
CA LEU A 330 4.59 -23.56 12.20
C LEU A 330 5.27 -22.33 11.56
N SER A 331 6.15 -21.66 12.32
CA SER A 331 6.93 -20.53 11.79
C SER A 331 7.84 -20.97 10.65
N GLY A 332 8.50 -22.12 10.78
CA GLY A 332 9.33 -22.71 9.74
C GLY A 332 8.55 -22.99 8.46
N VAL A 333 7.39 -23.63 8.57
CA VAL A 333 6.50 -23.93 7.44
C VAL A 333 6.03 -22.64 6.76
N CYS A 334 5.46 -21.69 7.52
CA CYS A 334 4.96 -20.43 6.98
C CYS A 334 6.04 -19.61 6.26
N LEU A 335 7.21 -19.45 6.88
CA LEU A 335 8.30 -18.67 6.29
C LEU A 335 8.90 -19.38 5.07
N SER A 336 9.00 -20.71 5.09
CA SER A 336 9.49 -21.49 3.93
C SER A 336 8.51 -21.45 2.77
N TRP A 337 7.21 -21.46 3.04
CA TRP A 337 6.18 -21.33 2.02
C TRP A 337 6.21 -19.95 1.35
N VAL A 338 6.25 -18.86 2.15
CA VAL A 338 6.41 -17.50 1.59
C VAL A 338 7.71 -17.37 0.80
N PHE A 339 8.82 -17.94 1.31
CA PHE A 339 10.08 -17.95 0.58
C PHE A 339 9.98 -18.69 -0.75
N TYR A 340 9.38 -19.88 -0.75
CA TYR A 340 9.16 -20.67 -1.96
C TYR A 340 8.32 -19.89 -2.98
N ALA A 341 7.14 -19.42 -2.59
CA ALA A 341 6.22 -18.74 -3.49
C ALA A 341 6.84 -17.47 -4.08
N SER A 342 7.45 -16.64 -3.23
CA SER A 342 8.15 -15.42 -3.68
C SER A 342 9.31 -15.71 -4.63
N THR A 343 10.09 -16.76 -4.37
CA THR A 343 11.23 -17.12 -5.22
C THR A 343 10.77 -17.77 -6.52
N ALA A 344 9.77 -18.64 -6.48
CA ALA A 344 9.20 -19.28 -7.65
C ALA A 344 8.61 -18.22 -8.61
N LEU A 345 7.87 -17.24 -8.09
CA LEU A 345 7.35 -16.12 -8.87
C LEU A 345 8.46 -15.31 -9.57
N LEU A 346 9.58 -15.04 -8.87
CA LEU A 346 10.74 -14.39 -9.48
C LEU A 346 11.36 -15.25 -10.59
N LEU A 347 11.51 -16.55 -10.37
CA LEU A 347 12.09 -17.47 -11.35
C LEU A 347 11.19 -17.62 -12.58
N LEU A 348 9.87 -17.70 -12.40
CA LEU A 348 8.90 -17.75 -13.49
C LEU A 348 8.88 -16.45 -14.30
N MET A 349 9.17 -15.30 -13.69
CA MET A 349 9.35 -14.04 -14.43
C MET A 349 10.56 -14.10 -15.38
N LEU A 350 11.66 -14.76 -14.96
CA LEU A 350 12.87 -14.92 -15.77
C LEU A 350 12.75 -16.06 -16.81
N ALA A 351 12.09 -17.15 -16.43
CA ALA A 351 11.96 -18.36 -17.23
C ALA A 351 10.55 -18.96 -17.03
N PRO A 352 9.55 -18.49 -17.80
CA PRO A 352 8.15 -18.90 -17.65
C PRO A 352 7.89 -20.40 -17.90
N VAL A 353 8.83 -21.10 -18.53
CA VAL A 353 8.71 -22.53 -18.91
C VAL A 353 9.23 -23.46 -17.80
N LEU A 354 9.69 -22.92 -16.67
CA LEU A 354 10.17 -23.75 -15.57
C LEU A 354 9.02 -24.57 -14.95
N PRO A 355 9.17 -25.90 -14.78
CA PRO A 355 8.12 -26.77 -14.22
C PRO A 355 8.10 -26.69 -12.69
N LEU A 356 7.83 -25.49 -12.15
CA LEU A 356 7.71 -25.28 -10.70
C LEU A 356 6.27 -25.59 -10.25
N PRO A 357 6.07 -26.26 -9.09
CA PRO A 357 4.74 -26.43 -8.53
C PRO A 357 3.99 -25.10 -8.31
N GLU A 358 2.88 -24.90 -9.01
CA GLU A 358 2.07 -23.67 -8.93
C GLU A 358 1.11 -23.67 -7.73
N ALA A 359 0.66 -24.83 -7.27
CA ALA A 359 -0.32 -24.96 -6.19
C ALA A 359 0.05 -24.20 -4.89
N PRO A 360 1.32 -24.18 -4.41
CA PRO A 360 1.69 -23.35 -3.27
C PRO A 360 1.61 -21.84 -3.54
N ILE A 361 1.78 -21.40 -4.80
CA ILE A 361 1.65 -19.98 -5.17
C ILE A 361 0.16 -19.60 -5.16
N GLU A 362 -0.67 -20.36 -5.87
CA GLU A 362 -2.12 -20.15 -5.97
C GLU A 362 -2.79 -20.12 -4.58
N ALA A 363 -2.39 -21.03 -3.70
CA ALA A 363 -2.95 -21.08 -2.35
C ALA A 363 -2.61 -19.85 -1.49
N LEU A 364 -1.58 -19.07 -1.82
CA LEU A 364 -1.24 -17.81 -1.15
C LEU A 364 -1.80 -16.56 -1.83
N GLU A 365 -2.31 -16.68 -3.07
CA GLU A 365 -2.83 -15.57 -3.86
C GLU A 365 -3.89 -14.75 -3.11
N PRO A 366 -4.91 -15.36 -2.45
CA PRO A 366 -5.95 -14.59 -1.75
C PRO A 366 -5.43 -13.74 -0.58
N PHE A 367 -4.27 -14.10 -0.02
CA PHE A 367 -3.64 -13.40 1.10
C PHE A 367 -2.71 -12.28 0.66
N ARG A 368 -2.28 -12.29 -0.61
CA ARG A 368 -1.39 -11.28 -1.22
C ARG A 368 -0.10 -11.05 -0.43
N ILE A 369 0.41 -12.08 0.24
CA ILE A 369 1.65 -12.05 1.04
C ILE A 369 2.89 -12.48 0.25
N ALA A 370 2.71 -12.91 -1.00
CA ALA A 370 3.78 -13.24 -1.95
C ALA A 370 3.31 -12.89 -3.37
N GLU A 371 3.74 -11.73 -3.89
CA GLU A 371 3.38 -11.27 -5.25
C GLU A 371 4.63 -10.96 -6.08
N GLN A 372 4.45 -10.74 -7.38
CA GLN A 372 5.45 -10.15 -8.27
C GLN A 372 5.35 -8.61 -8.25
N TYR A 373 6.48 -7.93 -8.42
CA TYR A 373 6.57 -6.48 -8.44
C TYR A 373 7.02 -5.97 -9.80
N GLY A 374 6.26 -5.03 -10.37
CA GLY A 374 6.40 -4.63 -11.77
C GLY A 374 6.26 -3.13 -12.01
N LEU A 375 6.73 -2.31 -11.08
CA LEU A 375 6.50 -0.86 -11.12
C LEU A 375 7.14 -0.25 -12.37
N PHE A 376 6.33 0.47 -13.15
CA PHE A 376 6.72 1.22 -14.35
C PHE A 376 7.39 0.36 -15.44
N ALA A 377 6.91 -0.88 -15.62
CA ALA A 377 7.33 -1.73 -16.75
C ALA A 377 7.01 -1.08 -18.11
N VAL A 378 5.81 -0.51 -18.21
CA VAL A 378 5.27 0.21 -19.37
C VAL A 378 5.08 1.67 -19.01
N MET A 379 5.60 2.57 -19.84
CA MET A 379 5.55 4.01 -19.60
C MET A 379 4.28 4.61 -20.20
N THR A 380 3.54 5.34 -19.37
CA THR A 380 2.38 6.12 -19.84
C THR A 380 2.84 7.28 -20.72
N ARG A 381 2.30 7.36 -21.94
CA ARG A 381 2.71 8.35 -22.95
C ARG A 381 1.93 9.66 -22.90
N ALA A 382 0.72 9.64 -22.35
CA ALA A 382 -0.13 10.81 -22.23
C ALA A 382 -0.93 10.79 -20.91
N ARG A 383 -1.17 11.97 -20.34
CA ARG A 383 -2.03 12.13 -19.18
C ARG A 383 -3.47 12.35 -19.62
N TYR A 384 -4.28 11.31 -19.52
CA TYR A 384 -5.73 11.43 -19.64
C TYR A 384 -6.37 11.49 -18.27
N GLU A 385 -7.40 12.34 -18.15
CA GLU A 385 -8.14 12.54 -16.91
C GLU A 385 -9.64 12.45 -17.15
N ILE A 386 -10.29 11.55 -16.43
CA ILE A 386 -11.74 11.42 -16.41
C ILE A 386 -12.31 12.49 -15.48
N GLU A 387 -13.28 13.26 -15.96
CA GLU A 387 -14.01 14.26 -15.20
C GLU A 387 -15.50 13.97 -15.26
N PHE A 388 -16.17 13.98 -14.10
CA PHE A 388 -17.62 13.84 -14.03
C PHE A 388 -18.27 15.22 -14.09
N GLU A 389 -19.29 15.36 -14.92
CA GLU A 389 -20.07 16.59 -15.07
C GLU A 389 -21.55 16.28 -14.93
N GLY A 390 -22.30 17.16 -14.26
CA GLY A 390 -23.75 17.09 -14.20
C GLY A 390 -24.41 18.24 -14.97
N SER A 391 -25.67 18.05 -15.34
CA SER A 391 -26.49 19.07 -15.98
C SER A 391 -27.95 19.01 -15.51
N ARG A 392 -28.60 20.18 -15.40
CA ARG A 392 -30.05 20.29 -15.14
C ARG A 392 -30.87 20.44 -16.41
N ASP A 393 -30.27 20.93 -17.49
CA ASP A 393 -30.93 21.31 -18.75
C ASP A 393 -30.40 20.53 -19.98
N GLY A 394 -29.36 19.72 -19.80
CA GLY A 394 -28.64 19.01 -20.86
C GLY A 394 -27.79 19.91 -21.77
N LYS A 395 -27.62 21.18 -21.40
CA LYS A 395 -26.86 22.18 -22.17
C LYS A 395 -25.69 22.73 -21.38
N THR A 396 -25.94 23.10 -20.13
CA THR A 396 -24.95 23.63 -19.21
C THR A 396 -24.40 22.51 -18.35
N TRP A 397 -23.10 22.26 -18.46
CA TRP A 397 -22.41 21.21 -17.73
C TRP A 397 -21.53 21.79 -16.63
N VAL A 398 -21.65 21.24 -15.43
CA VAL A 398 -20.87 21.67 -14.27
C VAL A 398 -20.10 20.45 -13.73
N ALA A 399 -18.78 20.58 -13.66
CA ALA A 399 -17.92 19.52 -13.17
C ALA A 399 -18.07 19.30 -11.66
N TYR A 400 -17.99 18.05 -11.23
CA TYR A 400 -17.83 17.70 -9.83
C TYR A 400 -16.38 17.98 -9.41
N PRO A 401 -16.16 18.78 -8.36
CA PRO A 401 -14.80 19.13 -7.94
C PRO A 401 -14.11 17.94 -7.27
N PHE A 402 -12.96 17.53 -7.79
CA PHE A 402 -12.12 16.50 -7.17
C PHE A 402 -11.31 17.05 -5.99
N ARG A 403 -10.84 16.14 -5.12
CA ARG A 403 -10.02 16.51 -3.96
C ARG A 403 -8.52 16.47 -4.27
N TYR A 404 -8.10 15.54 -5.13
CA TYR A 404 -6.68 15.22 -5.26
C TYR A 404 -6.16 15.25 -6.70
N LYS A 405 -7.05 15.20 -7.71
CA LYS A 405 -6.68 15.28 -9.13
C LYS A 405 -6.55 16.73 -9.63
N PRO A 406 -5.70 16.99 -10.64
CA PRO A 406 -5.71 18.27 -11.32
C PRO A 406 -7.06 18.50 -12.03
N GLN A 407 -7.60 19.70 -11.87
CA GLN A 407 -8.86 20.10 -12.48
C GLN A 407 -8.81 21.57 -12.93
N ASP A 408 -8.53 22.48 -12.00
CA ASP A 408 -8.24 23.87 -12.31
C ASP A 408 -6.82 24.01 -12.90
N PRO A 409 -6.66 24.50 -14.14
CA PRO A 409 -5.33 24.69 -14.74
C PRO A 409 -4.42 25.69 -14.04
N LEU A 410 -4.97 26.58 -13.21
CA LEU A 410 -4.22 27.54 -12.38
C LEU A 410 -3.73 26.92 -11.06
N GLU A 411 -4.26 25.77 -10.66
CA GLU A 411 -3.90 25.13 -9.41
C GLU A 411 -2.64 24.27 -9.55
N ALA A 412 -1.73 24.43 -8.59
CA ALA A 412 -0.54 23.61 -8.51
C ALA A 412 -0.92 22.16 -8.12
N PRO A 413 -0.32 21.13 -8.73
CA PRO A 413 -0.48 19.77 -8.23
C PRO A 413 0.11 19.63 -6.82
N HIS A 414 -0.57 18.94 -5.90
CA HIS A 414 -0.16 18.90 -4.49
C HIS A 414 0.62 17.65 -4.09
N PHE A 415 1.09 17.65 -2.84
CA PHE A 415 1.77 16.53 -2.21
C PHE A 415 0.79 15.79 -1.28
N TYR A 416 0.50 14.54 -1.59
CA TYR A 416 -0.49 13.72 -0.86
C TYR A 416 0.14 12.53 -0.14
N ALA A 417 1.18 11.92 -0.71
CA ALA A 417 1.81 10.75 -0.11
C ALA A 417 2.27 11.05 1.34
N PRO A 418 2.09 10.12 2.31
CA PRO A 418 1.68 8.73 2.17
C PRO A 418 0.15 8.49 2.14
N TYR A 419 -0.67 9.53 2.10
CA TYR A 419 -2.13 9.38 1.93
C TYR A 419 -2.43 8.74 0.57
N GLN A 420 -3.35 7.77 0.54
CA GLN A 420 -3.78 7.08 -0.69
C GLN A 420 -5.23 7.45 -1.05
N PRO A 421 -5.45 8.38 -1.99
CA PRO A 421 -6.77 8.74 -2.50
C PRO A 421 -7.24 7.72 -3.57
N ARG A 422 -7.74 6.57 -3.13
CA ARG A 422 -8.06 5.42 -3.99
C ARG A 422 -9.05 5.74 -5.11
N PHE A 423 -10.04 6.59 -4.86
CA PHE A 423 -11.00 7.00 -5.89
C PHE A 423 -10.33 7.77 -7.03
N ASP A 424 -9.72 8.91 -6.70
CA ASP A 424 -8.98 9.78 -7.63
C ASP A 424 -7.86 9.04 -8.37
N TRP A 425 -7.16 8.16 -7.66
CA TRP A 425 -6.10 7.33 -8.20
C TRP A 425 -6.61 6.31 -9.22
N ASN A 426 -7.74 5.66 -8.93
CA ASN A 426 -8.32 4.68 -9.84
C ASN A 426 -8.84 5.32 -11.12
N LEU A 427 -9.29 6.57 -11.08
CA LEU A 427 -9.65 7.29 -12.30
C LEU A 427 -8.46 7.45 -13.25
N TRP A 428 -7.23 7.58 -12.72
CA TRP A 428 -6.03 7.59 -13.57
C TRP A 428 -5.81 6.24 -14.26
N PHE A 429 -5.96 5.12 -13.53
CA PHE A 429 -5.87 3.78 -14.14
C PHE A 429 -6.99 3.54 -15.16
N ALA A 430 -8.22 3.94 -14.84
CA ALA A 430 -9.36 3.80 -15.75
C ALA A 430 -9.17 4.58 -17.04
N ALA A 431 -8.50 5.75 -16.99
CA ALA A 431 -8.19 6.56 -18.17
C ALA A 431 -7.18 5.90 -19.13
N LEU A 432 -6.46 4.85 -18.69
CA LEU A 432 -5.57 4.06 -19.57
C LEU A 432 -6.32 2.98 -20.36
N GLY A 433 -7.56 2.69 -19.99
CA GLY A 433 -8.43 1.70 -20.64
C GLY A 433 -9.75 2.31 -21.04
N ASN A 434 -10.72 1.45 -21.38
CA ASN A 434 -12.05 1.89 -21.79
C ASN A 434 -13.09 1.70 -20.68
N TRP A 435 -14.24 2.37 -20.84
CA TRP A 435 -15.32 2.33 -19.86
C TRP A 435 -15.97 0.94 -19.69
N ARG A 436 -15.85 0.04 -20.68
CA ARG A 436 -16.40 -1.33 -20.59
C ARG A 436 -15.57 -2.22 -19.67
N GLU A 437 -14.27 -2.00 -19.62
CA GLU A 437 -13.37 -2.62 -18.64
C GLU A 437 -13.50 -1.96 -17.27
N ASN A 438 -13.86 -0.67 -17.24
CA ASN A 438 -13.97 0.13 -16.01
C ASN A 438 -15.42 0.49 -15.68
N THR A 439 -16.31 -0.51 -15.62
CA THR A 439 -17.76 -0.30 -15.40
C THR A 439 -18.09 0.44 -14.09
N TRP A 440 -17.18 0.46 -13.13
CA TRP A 440 -17.32 1.23 -11.89
C TRP A 440 -17.40 2.75 -12.15
N VAL A 441 -16.83 3.26 -13.26
CA VAL A 441 -16.97 4.67 -13.67
C VAL A 441 -18.43 4.95 -14.02
N VAL A 442 -19.08 4.08 -14.80
CA VAL A 442 -20.51 4.20 -15.14
C VAL A 442 -21.41 4.06 -13.91
N ARG A 443 -21.05 3.18 -12.97
CA ARG A 443 -21.74 3.10 -11.68
C ARG A 443 -21.63 4.40 -10.89
N SER A 444 -20.48 5.08 -10.98
CA SER A 444 -20.29 6.38 -10.33
C SER A 444 -21.21 7.44 -10.96
N GLU A 445 -21.32 7.51 -12.29
CA GLU A 445 -22.26 8.40 -12.98
C GLU A 445 -23.71 8.18 -12.49
N ARG A 446 -24.13 6.91 -12.42
CA ARG A 446 -25.46 6.52 -11.96
C ARG A 446 -25.74 6.97 -10.52
N LEU A 447 -24.76 6.87 -9.63
CA LEU A 447 -24.90 7.26 -8.22
C LEU A 447 -24.88 8.79 -8.06
N LEU A 448 -24.13 9.51 -8.90
CA LEU A 448 -24.16 10.97 -8.96
C LEU A 448 -25.51 11.49 -9.48
N LEU A 449 -26.13 10.83 -10.46
CA LEU A 449 -27.51 11.11 -10.90
C LEU A 449 -28.54 10.99 -9.78
N GLN A 450 -28.20 10.28 -8.70
CA GLN A 450 -29.07 10.05 -7.56
C GLN A 450 -28.70 10.94 -6.36
N ASN A 451 -27.66 11.79 -6.48
CA ASN A 451 -27.06 12.53 -5.36
C ASN A 451 -26.71 11.61 -4.17
N ASP A 452 -26.19 10.40 -4.43
CA ASP A 452 -25.84 9.51 -3.33
C ASP A 452 -24.74 10.11 -2.43
N SER A 453 -25.07 10.28 -1.15
CA SER A 453 -24.16 10.93 -0.18
C SER A 453 -22.84 10.19 0.03
N SER A 454 -22.82 8.86 -0.13
CA SER A 454 -21.62 8.04 0.03
C SER A 454 -20.64 8.31 -1.10
N VAL A 455 -21.13 8.38 -2.34
CA VAL A 455 -20.30 8.70 -3.52
C VAL A 455 -19.92 10.18 -3.53
N LEU A 456 -20.85 11.09 -3.23
CA LEU A 456 -20.55 12.53 -3.12
C LEU A 456 -19.45 12.83 -2.09
N SER A 457 -19.31 12.02 -1.03
CA SER A 457 -18.25 12.19 -0.04
C SER A 457 -16.83 12.00 -0.61
N LEU A 458 -16.69 11.30 -1.74
CA LEU A 458 -15.41 11.12 -2.45
C LEU A 458 -14.96 12.40 -3.17
N PHE A 459 -15.89 13.30 -3.49
CA PHE A 459 -15.63 14.58 -4.13
C PHE A 459 -15.38 15.69 -3.09
N ALA A 460 -14.79 16.80 -3.51
CA ALA A 460 -14.55 17.97 -2.66
C ALA A 460 -15.86 18.71 -2.32
N GLY A 461 -16.86 18.62 -3.20
CA GLY A 461 -18.17 19.26 -3.02
C GLY A 461 -19.23 18.74 -3.99
N ASN A 462 -20.48 19.13 -3.76
CA ASN A 462 -21.61 18.81 -4.62
C ASN A 462 -22.08 20.08 -5.38
N PRO A 463 -21.93 20.16 -6.72
CA PRO A 463 -22.42 21.29 -7.51
C PRO A 463 -23.95 21.33 -7.64
N PHE A 464 -24.67 20.27 -7.25
CA PHE A 464 -26.13 20.15 -7.33
C PHE A 464 -26.75 19.95 -5.94
N PRO A 465 -26.66 20.94 -5.03
CA PRO A 465 -27.32 20.85 -3.72
C PRO A 465 -28.85 20.93 -3.87
N GLY A 466 -29.56 20.29 -2.96
CA GLY A 466 -31.02 20.21 -2.97
C GLY A 466 -31.52 19.17 -3.97
N ASP A 467 -31.44 19.50 -5.26
CA ASP A 467 -31.94 18.65 -6.34
C ASP A 467 -30.81 18.02 -7.16
N PRO A 468 -30.82 16.68 -7.35
CA PRO A 468 -29.86 15.99 -8.21
C PRO A 468 -29.93 16.45 -9.67
N PRO A 469 -28.83 16.36 -10.42
CA PRO A 469 -28.82 16.69 -11.83
C PRO A 469 -29.77 15.79 -12.62
N ARG A 470 -30.24 16.29 -13.77
CA ARG A 470 -31.04 15.52 -14.72
C ARG A 470 -30.15 14.58 -15.54
N GLN A 471 -28.96 15.04 -15.89
CA GLN A 471 -27.99 14.27 -16.67
C GLN A 471 -26.62 14.26 -15.97
N VAL A 472 -25.87 13.17 -16.12
CA VAL A 472 -24.46 13.07 -15.72
C VAL A 472 -23.69 12.43 -16.87
N ARG A 473 -22.48 12.93 -17.12
CA ARG A 473 -21.53 12.35 -18.06
C ARG A 473 -20.13 12.30 -17.47
N ALA A 474 -19.33 11.34 -17.91
CA ALA A 474 -17.90 11.28 -17.72
C ALA A 474 -17.22 11.67 -19.03
N VAL A 475 -16.48 12.78 -19.00
CA VAL A 475 -15.64 13.23 -20.11
C VAL A 475 -14.19 12.87 -19.86
N VAL A 476 -13.40 12.83 -20.93
CA VAL A 476 -11.95 12.67 -20.84
C VAL A 476 -11.25 13.92 -21.38
N TRP A 477 -10.31 14.43 -20.58
CA TRP A 477 -9.40 15.51 -20.92
C TRP A 477 -7.99 14.97 -21.10
N GLN A 478 -7.23 15.51 -22.05
CA GLN A 478 -5.79 15.35 -22.06
C GLN A 478 -5.14 16.53 -21.38
N TYR A 479 -4.18 16.26 -20.49
CA TYR A 479 -3.43 17.26 -19.74
C TYR A 479 -1.95 17.23 -20.12
N TRP A 480 -1.30 18.39 -20.00
CA TRP A 480 0.15 18.56 -20.09
C TRP A 480 0.60 19.56 -19.04
N PHE A 481 1.80 19.37 -18.49
CA PHE A 481 2.44 20.45 -17.75
C PHE A 481 2.76 21.63 -18.68
N THR A 482 2.55 22.84 -18.19
CA THR A 482 3.09 24.04 -18.86
C THR A 482 4.61 24.13 -18.69
N ASP A 483 5.26 24.88 -19.58
CA ASP A 483 6.67 25.22 -19.41
C ASP A 483 6.86 26.44 -18.48
N LEU A 484 8.12 26.69 -18.08
CA LEU A 484 8.49 27.83 -17.24
C LEU A 484 8.09 29.18 -17.81
N ALA A 485 8.15 29.37 -19.13
CA ALA A 485 7.82 30.64 -19.77
C ALA A 485 6.32 30.91 -19.69
N THR A 486 5.52 29.91 -20.04
CA THR A 486 4.05 29.93 -19.99
C THR A 486 3.58 30.17 -18.57
N LYS A 487 4.07 29.40 -17.59
CA LYS A 487 3.70 29.57 -16.18
C LYS A 487 4.02 30.98 -15.65
N ARG A 488 5.15 31.56 -16.03
CA ARG A 488 5.50 32.94 -15.63
C ARG A 488 4.58 33.98 -16.26
N ALA A 489 4.15 33.76 -17.51
CA ALA A 489 3.30 34.69 -18.24
C ALA A 489 1.82 34.62 -17.83
N THR A 490 1.30 33.42 -17.56
CA THR A 490 -0.15 33.19 -17.38
C THR A 490 -0.54 32.68 -16.00
N GLY A 491 0.42 32.20 -15.20
CA GLY A 491 0.16 31.50 -13.94
C GLY A 491 -0.31 30.05 -14.09
N LEU A 492 -0.54 29.57 -15.32
CA LEU A 492 -1.03 28.22 -15.58
C LEU A 492 0.04 27.17 -15.25
N TRP A 493 -0.36 26.15 -14.48
CA TRP A 493 0.42 24.93 -14.26
C TRP A 493 0.14 23.85 -15.29
N TRP A 494 -1.06 23.90 -15.87
CA TRP A 494 -1.55 22.91 -16.81
C TRP A 494 -2.05 23.55 -18.10
N ARG A 495 -1.85 22.82 -19.20
CA ARG A 495 -2.67 22.93 -20.41
C ARG A 495 -3.58 21.71 -20.45
N ARG A 496 -4.85 21.89 -20.81
CA ARG A 496 -5.78 20.78 -21.03
C ARG A 496 -6.61 20.94 -22.29
N GLU A 497 -7.01 19.83 -22.87
CA GLU A 497 -7.84 19.76 -24.07
C GLU A 497 -8.91 18.68 -23.89
N LEU A 498 -10.18 19.02 -24.17
CA LEU A 498 -11.29 18.07 -24.08
C LEU A 498 -11.19 17.08 -25.24
N ARG A 499 -11.14 15.78 -24.93
CA ARG A 499 -11.07 14.72 -25.94
C ARG A 499 -12.43 14.14 -26.30
N GLY A 500 -13.42 14.27 -25.41
CA GLY A 500 -14.80 13.82 -25.65
C GLY A 500 -15.36 13.06 -24.45
N LEU A 501 -16.37 12.24 -24.70
CA LEU A 501 -16.96 11.36 -23.70
C LEU A 501 -16.04 10.17 -23.40
N TYR A 502 -15.84 9.86 -22.12
CA TYR A 502 -15.22 8.61 -21.70
C TYR A 502 -16.23 7.47 -21.62
N ALA A 503 -17.43 7.76 -21.09
CA ALA A 503 -18.52 6.82 -20.88
C ALA A 503 -19.86 7.41 -21.41
N PRO A 504 -20.93 6.59 -21.53
CA PRO A 504 -22.21 7.07 -22.03
C PRO A 504 -22.85 8.12 -21.10
N THR A 505 -23.41 9.19 -21.67
CA THR A 505 -24.16 10.19 -20.91
C THR A 505 -25.47 9.57 -20.42
N LEU A 506 -25.70 9.64 -19.11
CA LEU A 506 -26.88 9.10 -18.46
C LEU A 506 -27.89 10.22 -18.15
N GLU A 507 -29.16 9.98 -18.42
CA GLU A 507 -30.27 10.85 -18.03
C GLU A 507 -31.21 10.14 -17.06
N ARG A 508 -31.68 10.85 -16.02
CA ARG A 508 -32.80 10.42 -15.19
C ARG A 508 -34.11 11.02 -15.72
N GLU A 509 -34.98 10.17 -16.22
CA GLU A 509 -36.32 10.53 -16.69
C GLU A 509 -37.25 10.90 -15.51
N PRO A 510 -38.38 11.60 -15.77
CA PRO A 510 -39.34 11.97 -14.73
C PRO A 510 -39.95 10.79 -13.96
N ASP A 511 -40.00 9.60 -14.58
CA ASP A 511 -40.47 8.36 -13.94
C ASP A 511 -39.38 7.66 -13.09
N GLY A 512 -38.18 8.24 -13.03
CA GLY A 512 -37.03 7.73 -12.27
C GLY A 512 -36.16 6.73 -13.04
N LYS A 513 -36.52 6.36 -14.28
CA LYS A 513 -35.67 5.49 -15.11
C LYS A 513 -34.41 6.22 -15.53
N ILE A 514 -33.35 5.43 -15.70
CA ILE A 514 -32.06 5.92 -16.19
C ILE A 514 -31.89 5.42 -17.62
N VAL A 515 -31.72 6.35 -18.55
CA VAL A 515 -31.53 6.07 -19.98
C VAL A 515 -30.21 6.63 -20.46
N VAL A 516 -29.67 6.07 -21.54
CA VAL A 516 -28.49 6.60 -22.22
C VAL A 516 -28.95 7.57 -23.30
N VAL A 517 -28.49 8.81 -23.24
CA VAL A 517 -28.86 9.87 -24.21
C VAL A 517 -27.77 10.15 -25.23
N GLU A 518 -26.52 9.79 -24.92
CA GLU A 518 -25.38 9.97 -25.81
C GLU A 518 -24.35 8.86 -25.55
N TRP A 519 -23.81 8.28 -26.61
CA TRP A 519 -22.75 7.28 -26.54
C TRP A 519 -21.41 7.91 -26.93
N PRO A 520 -20.28 7.50 -26.32
CA PRO A 520 -18.97 8.00 -26.74
C PRO A 520 -18.67 7.62 -28.19
N GLU A 521 -18.26 8.61 -28.98
CA GLU A 521 -17.83 8.43 -30.38
C GLU A 521 -16.42 7.81 -30.40
N GLY A 522 -16.34 6.50 -30.69
CA GLY A 522 -15.08 5.76 -30.65
C GLY A 522 -14.70 5.30 -29.24
N GLY A 523 -13.89 4.23 -29.16
CA GLY A 523 -13.24 3.85 -27.90
C GLY A 523 -12.24 4.93 -27.48
N PRO A 524 -11.74 4.91 -26.23
CA PRO A 524 -10.62 5.79 -25.86
C PRO A 524 -9.49 5.64 -26.90
N PRO A 525 -8.71 6.68 -27.17
CA PRO A 525 -7.53 6.55 -28.02
C PRO A 525 -6.68 5.39 -27.47
N CYS A 526 -6.42 4.37 -28.28
CA CYS A 526 -5.55 3.27 -27.90
C CYS A 526 -4.19 3.83 -27.43
N PRO A 527 -3.61 3.29 -26.34
CA PRO A 527 -2.33 3.75 -25.79
C PRO A 527 -1.14 3.58 -26.76
#